data_AF-A0A1G9BYN7-F1
#
_entry.id   AF-A0A1G9BYN7-F1
#
_cell.length_a   1.000
_cell.length_b   1.000
_cell.length_c   1.000
_cell.angle_alpha   90.00
_cell.angle_beta   90.00
_cell.angle_gamma   90.00
#
_symmetry.space_group_name_H-M   'P 1'
#
loop_
_entity.id
_entity.type
_entity.pdbx_description
1 polymer ?
#
loop_
_entity_poly.entity_id
_entity_poly.type
_entity_poly.pdbx_seq_one_letter_code
_entity_poly.pdbx_strand_id
1 'polypeptide(L)'
;MGNILHLNCKQCKYSFNGLLGEGRQGFLEDIEWKKRFERQGGPKEIQIIYNAINACVDDEERKEDIVPAFLRQDEKKKRINANPFPRIHLMSFPYRCNHCKKLINHKRVNIKCKRGVFIENDVKCPSCGNLASPINLDALMKNKDEEHKESGYISCPKCGGRLELTGVSFFD
;
A
#
# COMPACT_ATOMS: atom_id res chain seq x y z
N MET A 1 -7.94 -1.59 -9.80
CA MET A 1 -8.55 -2.90 -9.52
C MET A 1 -7.85 -3.55 -8.34
N GLY A 2 -8.56 -3.64 -7.21
CA GLY A 2 -8.12 -4.29 -5.99
C GLY A 2 -9.20 -5.20 -5.41
N ASN A 3 -8.83 -5.98 -4.39
CA ASN A 3 -9.69 -6.92 -3.70
C ASN A 3 -9.91 -6.46 -2.25
N ILE A 4 -11.15 -6.52 -1.78
CA ILE A 4 -11.52 -6.44 -0.37
C ILE A 4 -11.72 -7.85 0.13
N LEU A 5 -10.92 -8.26 1.11
CA LEU A 5 -11.09 -9.53 1.81
C LEU A 5 -11.96 -9.33 3.03
N HIS A 6 -13.07 -10.04 3.10
CA HIS A 6 -13.91 -10.07 4.29
C HIS A 6 -13.42 -11.19 5.21
N LEU A 7 -12.84 -10.81 6.35
CA LEU A 7 -12.33 -11.75 7.35
C LEU A 7 -13.22 -11.73 8.60
N ASN A 8 -13.59 -12.92 9.10
CA ASN A 8 -14.41 -13.05 10.30
C ASN A 8 -13.84 -14.08 11.28
N CYS A 9 -13.95 -13.78 12.57
CA CYS A 9 -13.67 -14.73 13.64
C CYS A 9 -14.91 -15.56 13.94
N LYS A 10 -14.84 -16.89 13.78
CA LYS A 10 -15.97 -17.77 14.14
C LYS A 10 -16.33 -17.73 15.63
N GLN A 11 -15.32 -17.55 16.50
CA GLN A 11 -15.46 -17.59 17.95
C GLN A 11 -16.14 -16.33 18.53
N CYS A 12 -15.62 -15.14 18.21
CA CYS A 12 -16.10 -13.90 18.82
C CYS A 12 -16.84 -12.95 17.85
N LYS A 13 -17.08 -13.40 16.61
CA LYS A 13 -17.73 -12.66 15.52
C LYS A 13 -17.04 -11.33 15.14
N TYR A 14 -15.78 -11.14 15.53
CA TYR A 14 -14.98 -10.01 15.10
C TYR A 14 -14.79 -10.04 13.58
N SER A 15 -15.07 -8.92 12.92
CA SER A 15 -14.94 -8.76 11.47
C SER A 15 -13.84 -7.75 11.11
N PHE A 16 -13.16 -8.01 10.00
CA PHE A 16 -12.18 -7.09 9.44
C PHE A 16 -12.16 -7.20 7.92
N ASN A 17 -12.24 -6.04 7.24
CA ASN A 17 -12.14 -5.98 5.79
C ASN A 17 -10.71 -5.60 5.43
N GLY A 18 -9.93 -6.57 4.98
CA GLY A 18 -8.55 -6.39 4.56
C GLY A 18 -8.48 -5.95 3.10
N LEU A 19 -7.90 -4.78 2.84
CA LEU A 19 -7.72 -4.30 1.47
C LEU A 19 -6.41 -4.86 0.89
N LEU A 20 -6.52 -5.48 -0.28
CA LEU A 20 -5.41 -6.10 -1.01
C LEU A 20 -5.38 -5.63 -2.46
N GLY A 21 -4.17 -5.39 -2.95
CA GLY A 21 -3.92 -5.13 -4.35
C GLY A 21 -3.16 -3.83 -4.59
N GLU A 22 -2.34 -3.84 -5.65
CA GLU A 22 -1.98 -2.65 -6.39
C GLU A 22 -3.21 -2.16 -7.17
N GLY A 23 -4.28 -1.80 -6.44
CA GLY A 23 -5.21 -0.88 -7.05
C GLY A 23 -4.35 0.29 -7.48
N ARG A 24 -4.06 0.41 -8.78
CA ARG A 24 -3.89 1.71 -9.39
C ARG A 24 -5.19 2.40 -9.00
N GLN A 25 -5.21 3.13 -7.87
CA GLN A 25 -5.89 4.42 -7.90
C GLN A 25 -5.42 4.99 -9.23
N GLY A 26 -6.34 5.06 -10.20
CA GLY A 26 -5.98 5.15 -11.60
C GLY A 26 -4.90 6.23 -11.78
N PHE A 27 -4.09 6.14 -12.82
CA PHE A 27 -3.06 7.16 -13.11
C PHE A 27 -3.58 8.61 -12.90
N LEU A 28 -4.88 8.85 -13.14
CA LEU A 28 -5.58 10.10 -12.78
C LEU A 28 -5.68 10.42 -11.28
N GLU A 29 -6.05 9.49 -10.40
CA GLU A 29 -6.15 9.75 -8.95
C GLU A 29 -4.78 9.99 -8.33
N ASP A 30 -3.74 9.27 -8.77
CA ASP A 30 -2.34 9.54 -8.36
C ASP A 30 -1.89 10.93 -8.84
N ILE A 31 -2.26 11.33 -10.07
CA ILE A 31 -2.01 12.67 -10.61
C ILE A 31 -2.78 13.74 -9.83
N GLU A 32 -4.06 13.52 -9.56
CA GLU A 32 -4.92 14.45 -8.86
C GLU A 32 -4.48 14.60 -7.40
N TRP A 33 -4.10 13.50 -6.77
CA TRP A 33 -3.54 13.53 -5.43
C TRP A 33 -2.19 14.20 -5.40
N LYS A 34 -1.28 13.92 -6.34
CA LYS A 34 0.00 14.65 -6.47
C LYS A 34 -0.25 16.15 -6.64
N LYS A 35 -1.15 16.54 -7.55
CA LYS A 35 -1.55 17.94 -7.76
C LYS A 35 -2.14 18.56 -6.50
N ARG A 36 -2.96 17.83 -5.75
CA ARG A 36 -3.56 18.28 -4.49
C ARG A 36 -2.51 18.40 -3.39
N PHE A 37 -1.58 17.45 -3.30
CA PHE A 37 -0.49 17.44 -2.35
C PHE A 37 0.48 18.61 -2.60
N GLU A 38 0.82 18.87 -3.86
CA GLU A 38 1.62 20.04 -4.26
C GLU A 38 0.90 21.38 -4.00
N ARG A 39 -0.44 21.44 -4.14
CA ARG A 39 -1.23 22.68 -3.97
C ARG A 39 -1.65 22.97 -2.54
N GLN A 40 -2.10 21.95 -1.80
CA GLN A 40 -2.74 22.09 -0.48
C GLN A 40 -1.83 21.60 0.65
N GLY A 41 -0.69 20.95 0.33
CA GLY A 41 0.18 20.29 1.29
C GLY A 41 -0.42 18.96 1.80
N GLY A 42 0.42 17.97 2.04
CA GLY A 42 0.03 16.78 2.80
C GLY A 42 0.55 16.78 4.23
N PRO A 43 0.48 15.63 4.94
CA PRO A 43 1.14 15.47 6.23
C PRO A 43 2.59 15.94 6.16
N LYS A 44 3.02 16.72 7.15
CA LYS A 44 4.31 17.45 7.11
C LYS A 44 5.50 16.51 6.85
N GLU A 45 5.47 15.34 7.46
CA GLU A 45 6.48 14.30 7.34
C GLU A 45 6.60 13.83 5.89
N ILE A 46 5.47 13.60 5.22
CA ILE A 46 5.41 13.15 3.84
C ILE A 46 5.86 14.28 2.89
N GLN A 47 5.53 15.54 3.21
CA GLN A 47 5.92 16.70 2.41
C GLN A 47 7.45 16.90 2.42
N ILE A 48 8.08 16.76 3.58
CA ILE A 48 9.53 16.87 3.72
C ILE A 48 10.23 15.82 2.85
N ILE A 49 9.75 14.58 2.91
CA ILE A 49 10.32 13.46 2.15
C ILE A 49 10.11 13.66 0.65
N TYR A 50 8.91 14.08 0.25
CA TYR A 50 8.61 14.39 -1.15
C TYR A 50 9.52 15.48 -1.72
N ASN A 51 9.69 16.59 -0.97
CA ASN A 51 10.54 17.70 -1.38
C ASN A 51 12.02 17.27 -1.47
N ALA A 52 12.51 16.49 -0.51
CA ALA A 52 13.87 15.97 -0.52
C ALA A 52 14.14 15.07 -1.74
N ILE A 53 13.18 14.21 -2.11
CA ILE A 53 13.31 13.35 -3.30
C ILE A 53 13.24 14.18 -4.58
N ASN A 54 12.33 15.16 -4.66
CA ASN A 54 12.20 16.08 -5.80
C ASN A 54 13.46 16.92 -6.03
N ALA A 55 14.13 17.37 -4.97
CA ALA A 55 15.35 18.17 -5.06
C ALA A 55 16.53 17.41 -5.69
N CYS A 56 16.48 16.07 -5.67
CA CYS A 56 17.51 15.22 -6.27
C CYS A 56 17.31 14.98 -7.77
N VAL A 57 16.22 15.45 -8.39
CA VAL A 57 15.92 15.24 -9.83
C VAL A 57 16.47 16.40 -10.66
N ASP A 58 17.35 16.09 -11.62
CA ASP A 58 17.97 17.09 -12.50
C ASP A 58 17.07 17.53 -13.67
N ASP A 59 17.43 18.63 -14.35
CA ASP A 59 16.64 19.25 -15.42
C ASP A 59 16.59 18.44 -16.73
N GLU A 60 17.48 17.48 -16.91
CA GLU A 60 17.42 16.54 -18.05
C GLU A 60 16.42 15.41 -17.76
N GLU A 61 16.44 14.86 -16.55
CA GLU A 61 15.44 13.93 -16.03
C GLU A 61 14.02 14.56 -16.07
N ARG A 62 13.93 15.87 -15.77
CA ARG A 62 13.03 16.91 -16.35
C ARG A 62 12.15 16.55 -17.56
N LYS A 63 12.83 16.26 -18.66
CA LYS A 63 12.28 16.40 -20.01
C LYS A 63 11.83 15.08 -20.61
N GLU A 64 12.29 13.94 -20.08
CA GLU A 64 11.93 12.60 -20.54
C GLU A 64 10.47 12.20 -20.22
N ASP A 65 9.79 12.93 -19.32
CA ASP A 65 8.44 12.60 -18.82
C ASP A 65 7.28 13.03 -19.71
N ILE A 66 7.53 13.82 -20.75
CA ILE A 66 6.46 14.29 -21.66
C ILE A 66 6.11 13.20 -22.68
N VAL A 67 6.95 12.17 -22.84
CA VAL A 67 6.75 11.13 -23.85
C VAL A 67 5.89 9.98 -23.28
N PRO A 68 4.63 9.81 -23.75
CA PRO A 68 3.76 8.75 -23.29
C PRO A 68 4.40 7.38 -23.49
N ALA A 69 4.15 6.45 -22.55
CA ALA A 69 4.72 5.10 -22.56
C ALA A 69 4.51 4.35 -23.90
N PHE A 70 3.42 4.65 -24.61
CA PHE A 70 3.07 4.09 -25.93
C PHE A 70 4.02 4.50 -27.08
N LEU A 71 4.70 5.66 -27.00
CA LEU A 71 5.60 6.13 -28.06
C LEU A 71 7.03 5.55 -27.94
N ARG A 72 7.32 4.75 -26.92
CA ARG A 72 8.64 4.11 -26.73
C ARG A 72 8.69 2.78 -27.48
N GLN A 73 8.76 2.82 -28.81
CA GLN A 73 8.71 1.65 -29.68
C GLN A 73 10.04 0.87 -29.86
N ASP A 74 11.11 1.20 -29.14
CA ASP A 74 12.40 0.52 -29.33
C ASP A 74 12.61 -0.70 -28.40
N GLU A 75 12.48 -1.89 -28.98
CA GLU A 75 12.49 -3.23 -28.36
C GLU A 75 13.81 -3.68 -27.67
N LYS A 76 14.74 -2.80 -27.29
CA LYS A 76 16.08 -3.21 -26.79
C LYS A 76 16.52 -2.72 -25.42
N LYS A 77 15.64 -2.15 -24.61
CA LYS A 77 15.96 -1.80 -23.21
C LYS A 77 15.07 -2.54 -22.21
N LYS A 78 15.37 -3.82 -21.99
CA LYS A 78 15.07 -4.50 -20.72
C LYS A 78 15.89 -3.87 -19.60
N ARG A 79 15.46 -2.72 -19.10
CA ARG A 79 15.89 -2.18 -17.80
C ARG A 79 14.67 -1.54 -17.15
N ILE A 80 14.24 -2.19 -16.06
CA ILE A 80 13.48 -1.69 -14.90
C ILE A 80 12.81 -0.33 -15.15
N ASN A 81 11.48 -0.30 -15.11
CA ASN A 81 10.60 0.89 -15.11
C ASN A 81 11.09 2.00 -14.16
N ALA A 82 12.15 2.70 -14.52
CA ALA A 82 12.76 3.76 -13.76
C ALA A 82 12.08 5.05 -14.19
N ASN A 83 10.99 5.39 -13.49
CA ASN A 83 10.45 6.74 -13.63
C ASN A 83 11.48 7.73 -13.06
N PRO A 84 11.94 8.72 -13.84
CA PRO A 84 12.92 9.68 -13.35
C PRO A 84 12.38 10.49 -12.16
N PHE A 85 11.06 10.72 -12.12
CA PHE A 85 10.40 11.50 -11.08
C PHE A 85 9.83 10.65 -9.95
N PRO A 86 9.74 11.20 -8.72
CA PRO A 86 8.96 10.59 -7.67
C PRO A 86 7.50 10.47 -8.08
N ARG A 87 7.04 9.23 -8.25
CA ARG A 87 5.62 8.90 -8.30
C ARG A 87 5.16 8.61 -6.90
N ILE A 88 4.15 9.35 -6.47
CA ILE A 88 3.48 9.07 -5.21
C ILE A 88 2.34 8.12 -5.49
N HIS A 89 2.35 6.99 -4.81
CA HIS A 89 1.28 6.01 -4.81
C HIS A 89 0.69 5.94 -3.42
N LEU A 90 -0.60 6.21 -3.34
CA LEU A 90 -1.38 5.94 -2.14
C LEU A 90 -1.98 4.55 -2.24
N MET A 91 -1.73 3.73 -1.23
CA MET A 91 -2.35 2.42 -1.17
C MET A 91 -2.86 2.16 0.23
N SER A 92 -4.09 1.68 0.34
CA SER A 92 -4.60 1.20 1.61
C SER A 92 -4.00 -0.17 1.92
N PHE A 93 -3.30 -0.26 3.03
CA PHE A 93 -2.71 -1.49 3.53
C PHE A 93 -3.24 -1.83 4.92
N PRO A 94 -3.40 -3.11 5.24
CA PRO A 94 -3.72 -3.55 6.60
C PRO A 94 -2.48 -3.43 7.51
N TYR A 95 -2.71 -2.99 8.75
CA TYR A 95 -1.71 -2.91 9.81
C TYR A 95 -2.26 -3.56 11.08
N ARG A 96 -1.37 -4.11 11.90
CA ARG A 96 -1.68 -4.63 13.23
C ARG A 96 -1.01 -3.77 14.29
N CYS A 97 -1.78 -3.22 15.22
CA CYS A 97 -1.22 -2.47 16.33
C CYS A 97 -0.35 -3.37 17.23
N ASN A 98 0.84 -2.91 17.60
CA ASN A 98 1.74 -3.70 18.44
C ASN A 98 1.27 -3.78 19.89
N HIS A 99 0.48 -2.80 20.35
CA HIS A 99 -0.07 -2.74 21.71
C HIS A 99 -1.46 -3.38 21.81
N CYS A 100 -2.50 -2.75 21.25
CA CYS A 100 -3.88 -3.24 21.40
C CYS A 100 -4.25 -4.38 20.42
N LYS A 101 -3.30 -4.81 19.58
CA LYS A 101 -3.45 -5.87 18.56
C LYS A 101 -4.51 -5.64 17.49
N LYS A 102 -5.29 -4.55 17.56
CA LYS A 102 -6.36 -4.21 16.62
C LYS A 102 -5.82 -4.13 15.18
N LEU A 103 -6.60 -4.66 14.26
CA LEU A 103 -6.36 -4.56 12.83
C LEU A 103 -6.95 -3.24 12.30
N ILE A 104 -6.17 -2.51 11.53
CA ILE A 104 -6.54 -1.22 10.96
C ILE A 104 -6.17 -1.18 9.49
N ASN A 105 -6.94 -0.45 8.68
CA ASN A 105 -6.54 -0.10 7.32
C ASN A 105 -5.91 1.29 7.35
N HIS A 106 -4.69 1.42 6.83
CA HIS A 106 -3.99 2.69 6.71
C HIS A 106 -3.64 2.96 5.25
N LYS A 107 -3.90 4.18 4.79
CA LYS A 107 -3.46 4.64 3.47
C LYS A 107 -1.99 5.01 3.58
N ARG A 108 -1.10 4.09 3.20
CA ARG A 108 0.34 4.32 3.25
C ARG A 108 0.81 5.05 2.00
N VAL A 109 1.67 6.05 2.18
CA VAL A 109 2.35 6.72 1.07
C VAL A 109 3.57 5.93 0.63
N ASN A 110 3.63 5.61 -0.66
CA ASN A 110 4.80 5.01 -1.30
C ASN A 110 5.31 5.96 -2.37
N ILE A 111 6.57 6.38 -2.27
CA ILE A 111 7.19 7.25 -3.27
C ILE A 111 8.22 6.43 -4.03
N LYS A 112 7.94 6.14 -5.31
CA LYS A 112 8.85 5.43 -6.21
C LYS A 112 9.63 6.43 -7.04
N CYS A 113 10.94 6.34 -7.06
CA CYS A 113 11.82 7.12 -7.94
C CYS A 113 12.92 6.23 -8.52
N LYS A 114 13.69 6.76 -9.49
CA LYS A 114 14.82 6.06 -10.12
C LYS A 114 15.86 5.52 -9.13
N ARG A 115 16.01 6.16 -7.95
CA ARG A 115 17.02 5.81 -6.94
C ARG A 115 16.50 4.91 -5.81
N GLY A 116 15.21 4.61 -5.76
CA GLY A 116 14.64 3.76 -4.72
C GLY A 116 13.14 3.90 -4.51
N VAL A 117 12.65 3.25 -3.45
CA VAL A 117 11.25 3.31 -3.03
C VAL A 117 11.22 3.72 -1.56
N PHE A 118 10.57 4.83 -1.26
CA PHE A 118 10.20 5.22 0.10
C PHE A 118 8.83 4.65 0.44
N ILE A 119 8.69 4.05 1.62
CA ILE A 119 7.44 3.51 2.13
C ILE A 119 7.22 4.07 3.55
N GLU A 120 6.04 4.63 3.78
CA GLU A 120 5.59 5.03 5.11
C GLU A 120 5.46 3.79 6.02
N ASN A 121 6.31 3.72 7.04
CA ASN A 121 6.37 2.58 7.96
C ASN A 121 5.80 2.89 9.36
N ASP A 122 5.88 4.14 9.82
CA ASP A 122 5.48 4.52 11.19
C ASP A 122 4.02 4.92 11.29
N VAL A 123 3.14 3.92 11.37
CA VAL A 123 1.69 4.15 11.46
C VAL A 123 1.23 4.13 12.92
N LYS A 124 0.60 5.21 13.39
CA LYS A 124 0.00 5.26 14.73
C LYS A 124 -1.38 4.62 14.74
N CYS A 125 -1.63 3.76 15.71
CA CYS A 125 -2.94 3.14 15.90
C CYS A 125 -3.97 4.20 16.34
N PRO A 126 -5.10 4.38 15.62
CA PRO A 126 -6.11 5.36 15.98
C PRO A 126 -6.81 5.07 17.31
N SER A 127 -6.77 3.83 17.80
CA SER A 127 -7.43 3.44 19.06
C SER A 127 -6.55 3.59 20.29
N CYS A 128 -5.22 3.60 20.17
CA CYS A 128 -4.34 3.66 21.35
C CYS A 128 -3.05 4.48 21.16
N GLY A 129 -2.86 5.13 20.02
CA GLY A 129 -1.69 5.98 19.73
C GLY A 129 -0.36 5.25 19.49
N ASN A 130 -0.27 3.98 19.87
CA ASN A 130 0.95 3.17 19.69
C ASN A 130 1.19 2.77 18.23
N LEU A 131 2.44 2.47 17.92
CA LEU A 131 2.85 2.04 16.58
C LEU A 131 2.14 0.74 16.14
N ALA A 132 1.82 0.69 14.86
CA ALA A 132 1.27 -0.46 14.17
C ALA A 132 2.20 -0.87 13.04
N SER A 133 2.34 -2.18 12.84
CA SER A 133 3.20 -2.75 11.80
C SER A 133 2.36 -3.25 10.63
N PRO A 134 2.84 -3.12 9.38
CA PRO A 134 2.11 -3.61 8.21
C PRO A 134 2.00 -5.14 8.27
N ILE A 135 0.86 -5.68 7.84
CA ILE A 135 0.67 -7.13 7.70
C ILE A 135 0.49 -7.50 6.23
N ASN A 136 1.05 -8.64 5.83
CA ASN A 136 0.89 -9.13 4.46
C ASN A 136 -0.30 -10.09 4.40
N LEU A 137 -1.46 -9.63 3.92
CA LEU A 137 -2.64 -10.46 3.73
C LEU A 137 -2.46 -11.51 2.62
N ASP A 138 -1.72 -11.20 1.54
CA ASP A 138 -1.52 -12.10 0.41
C ASP A 138 -0.73 -13.36 0.79
N ALA A 139 0.30 -13.20 1.62
CA ALA A 139 1.09 -14.32 2.13
C ALA A 139 0.27 -15.26 3.03
N LEU A 140 -0.79 -14.73 3.64
CA LEU A 140 -1.68 -15.48 4.54
C LEU A 140 -2.79 -16.20 3.77
N MET A 141 -3.15 -15.73 2.56
CA MET A 141 -4.18 -16.37 1.73
C MET A 141 -3.68 -17.43 0.74
N LYS A 142 -2.37 -17.48 0.45
CA LYS A 142 -1.81 -18.30 -0.64
C LYS A 142 -1.42 -19.73 -0.28
N ASN A 143 -1.59 -20.15 0.96
CA ASN A 143 -1.24 -21.51 1.39
C ASN A 143 -2.50 -22.40 1.43
N LYS A 144 -2.40 -23.62 0.88
CA LYS A 144 -3.45 -24.65 0.96
C LYS A 144 -3.07 -25.70 1.99
N ASP A 145 -4.06 -26.08 2.80
CA ASP A 145 -3.94 -27.17 3.76
C ASP A 145 -4.68 -28.41 3.23
N GLU A 146 -3.99 -29.52 3.00
CA GLU A 146 -4.63 -30.77 2.53
C GLU A 146 -4.94 -31.77 3.65
N GLU A 147 -4.39 -31.58 4.84
CA GLU A 147 -4.70 -32.44 6.01
C GLU A 147 -4.76 -31.63 7.32
N HIS A 148 -4.83 -30.28 7.23
CA HIS A 148 -4.54 -29.23 8.25
C HIS A 148 -3.07 -28.71 8.27
N LYS A 149 -2.54 -28.20 7.14
CA LYS A 149 -1.13 -27.79 6.86
C LYS A 149 -0.80 -26.27 7.02
N GLU A 150 -1.15 -25.63 8.14
CA GLU A 150 -0.98 -24.19 8.47
C GLU A 150 -0.56 -23.23 7.34
N SER A 151 -1.54 -22.96 6.49
CA SER A 151 -1.68 -21.68 5.82
C SER A 151 -1.66 -20.51 6.81
N GLY A 152 -0.82 -19.50 6.54
CA GLY A 152 -0.68 -18.36 7.44
C GLY A 152 -2.04 -17.76 7.80
N TYR A 153 -2.35 -17.63 9.08
CA TYR A 153 -3.63 -17.11 9.53
C TYR A 153 -3.47 -15.81 10.33
N ILE A 154 -4.50 -14.97 10.33
CA ILE A 154 -4.52 -13.77 11.15
C ILE A 154 -5.19 -14.09 12.48
N SER A 155 -4.48 -13.89 13.59
CA SER A 155 -5.07 -14.00 14.93
C SER A 155 -6.07 -12.87 15.15
N CYS A 156 -7.26 -13.22 15.64
CA CYS A 156 -8.30 -12.32 16.05
C CYS A 156 -7.78 -11.47 17.23
N PRO A 157 -7.85 -10.13 17.14
CA PRO A 157 -7.38 -9.27 18.20
C PRO A 157 -8.26 -9.30 19.46
N LYS A 158 -9.49 -9.80 19.36
CA LYS A 158 -10.45 -9.83 20.46
C LYS A 158 -10.36 -11.11 21.31
N CYS A 159 -10.22 -12.28 20.68
CA CYS A 159 -10.23 -13.57 21.38
C CYS A 159 -8.99 -14.45 21.12
N GLY A 160 -8.04 -14.01 20.29
CA GLY A 160 -6.86 -14.80 19.93
C GLY A 160 -7.12 -15.92 18.92
N GLY A 161 -8.38 -16.30 18.67
CA GLY A 161 -8.75 -17.30 17.66
C GLY A 161 -8.44 -16.89 16.22
N ARG A 162 -8.72 -17.76 15.24
CA ARG A 162 -8.44 -17.49 13.82
C ARG A 162 -9.47 -16.53 13.19
N LEU A 163 -8.98 -15.61 12.35
CA LEU A 163 -9.79 -14.95 11.33
C LEU A 163 -9.80 -15.79 10.05
N GLU A 164 -10.99 -16.08 9.55
CA GLU A 164 -11.19 -16.85 8.33
C GLU A 164 -11.71 -15.94 7.22
N LEU A 165 -11.28 -16.20 5.98
CA LEU A 165 -11.82 -15.53 4.81
C LEU A 165 -13.26 -16.01 4.59
N THR A 166 -14.21 -15.08 4.69
CA THR A 166 -15.63 -15.34 4.45
C THR A 166 -16.12 -14.80 3.12
N GLY A 167 -15.33 -13.99 2.42
CA GLY A 167 -15.69 -13.46 1.11
C GLY A 167 -14.62 -12.56 0.52
N VAL A 168 -14.70 -12.33 -0.79
CA VAL A 168 -13.86 -11.41 -1.53
C VAL A 168 -14.77 -10.51 -2.36
N SER A 169 -14.59 -9.19 -2.27
CA SER A 169 -15.22 -8.22 -3.16
C SER A 169 -14.17 -7.54 -4.02
N PHE A 170 -14.55 -7.13 -5.22
CA PHE A 170 -13.68 -6.43 -6.15
C PHE A 170 -14.04 -4.96 -6.17
N PHE A 171 -13.04 -4.10 -6.31
CA PHE A 171 -13.24 -2.68 -6.58
C PHE A 171 -12.30 -2.23 -7.69
N ASP A 172 -12.80 -1.33 -8.54
CA ASP A 172 -12.04 -0.78 -9.66
C ASP A 172 -10.96 0.22 -9.23
#